data_AF-A0A1I8Q999-F1
#
_entry.id   AF-A0A1I8Q999-F1
#
_cell.length_a   1.000
_cell.length_b   1.000
_cell.length_c   1.000
_cell.angle_alpha   90.00
_cell.angle_beta   90.00
_cell.angle_gamma   90.00
#
_symmetry.space_group_name_H-M   'P 1'
#
loop_
_entity.id
_entity.type
_entity.pdbx_description
1 polymer ?
#
loop_
_entity_poly.entity_id
_entity_poly.type
_entity_poly.pdbx_seq_one_letter_code
_entity_poly.pdbx_strand_id
1 'polypeptide(L)'
;MAFQSLLVLEKPLQHLGLADWNSRVTTLRNVADARRNDAFNIRQSSRTLRNETRIEADWTNYETNEALSERISELNQWRNTIRITLERIEREVKMLSEEKASTERELEALQTPLSVLGECLTMRDCRLGSEITYDDADLELKNELAVVENNKRLLADQCQKAWEKLCRLQEVKFKLNLEITNKAEAEELDAAQLSLNKFAANITYKPDPTRNPKNCCSYKAWQEHTENIKQLAENELADTYAIREALFVAREKARNLLMSQQERTEHTIRKRIFETQRARNELEWQQKKMKEEMEKAVCEIKILEQALRDKTDAAKLAETRLENRAQRSGMELCIDEPHEQLCLEVQKLRDIRRRLMDKIDESKTNYNLLSDHAQRIDVDLENKQHSLMTDIRALDLRKRLKGGEFSQNDADVPSAQTERNIVLTKMENEIPKN
;
A
#
# COMPACT_ATOMS: atom_id res chain seq x y z
N MET A 1 -82.19 136.25 -14.38
CA MET A 1 -81.02 135.78 -15.17
C MET A 1 -79.89 135.48 -14.21
N ALA A 2 -79.63 134.21 -13.93
CA ALA A 2 -78.46 133.80 -13.16
C ALA A 2 -77.30 133.55 -14.14
N PHE A 3 -76.25 134.36 -14.05
CA PHE A 3 -75.01 134.20 -14.79
C PHE A 3 -74.28 132.96 -14.27
N GLN A 4 -74.06 131.96 -15.12
CA GLN A 4 -73.17 130.83 -14.85
C GLN A 4 -71.85 131.07 -15.58
N SER A 5 -70.81 131.44 -14.83
CA SER A 5 -69.52 131.93 -15.37
C SER A 5 -68.53 130.82 -15.77
N LEU A 6 -68.91 129.54 -15.63
CA LEU A 6 -68.03 128.40 -15.93
C LEU A 6 -68.84 127.25 -16.54
N LEU A 7 -68.36 126.73 -17.67
CA LEU A 7 -68.83 125.51 -18.30
C LEU A 7 -68.32 124.31 -17.48
N VAL A 8 -69.19 123.73 -16.66
CA VAL A 8 -68.87 122.51 -15.90
C VAL A 8 -69.11 121.31 -16.83
N LEU A 9 -68.02 120.75 -17.36
CA LEU A 9 -68.04 119.51 -18.15
C LEU A 9 -67.84 118.33 -17.19
N GLU A 10 -68.91 117.63 -16.81
CA GLU A 10 -68.81 116.31 -16.20
C GLU A 10 -68.59 115.24 -17.28
N LYS A 11 -67.74 114.25 -16.98
CA LYS A 11 -67.59 113.09 -17.87
C LYS A 11 -68.93 112.33 -17.91
N PRO A 12 -69.40 111.87 -19.08
CA PRO A 12 -70.67 111.16 -19.23
C PRO A 12 -70.56 109.70 -18.76
N LEU A 13 -69.87 109.47 -17.64
CA LEU A 13 -69.66 108.19 -17.01
C LEU A 13 -70.23 108.27 -15.60
N GLN A 14 -70.76 107.15 -15.10
CA GLN A 14 -71.27 107.09 -13.74
C GLN A 14 -70.14 107.40 -12.74
N HIS A 15 -70.24 108.53 -12.05
CA HIS A 15 -69.31 108.90 -10.99
C HIS A 15 -69.67 108.13 -9.71
N LEU A 16 -68.68 107.49 -9.12
CA LEU A 16 -68.85 106.74 -7.87
C LEU A 16 -68.96 107.74 -6.71
N GLY A 17 -69.91 107.53 -5.78
CA GLY A 17 -69.99 108.33 -4.56
C GLY A 17 -68.74 108.17 -3.69
N LEU A 18 -68.33 109.19 -2.94
CA LEU A 18 -67.11 109.13 -2.11
C LEU A 18 -67.16 107.98 -1.08
N ALA A 19 -68.33 107.69 -0.53
CA ALA A 19 -68.54 106.55 0.37
C ALA A 19 -68.35 105.20 -0.35
N ASP A 20 -68.86 105.06 -1.56
CA ASP A 20 -68.70 103.85 -2.39
C ASP A 20 -67.24 103.69 -2.86
N TRP A 21 -66.53 104.80 -3.11
CA TRP A 21 -65.11 104.79 -3.44
C TRP A 21 -64.27 104.32 -2.25
N ASN A 22 -64.53 104.87 -1.05
CA ASN A 22 -63.88 104.44 0.18
C ASN A 22 -64.19 102.96 0.50
N SER A 23 -65.43 102.51 0.27
CA SER A 23 -65.83 101.11 0.44
C SER A 23 -65.06 100.20 -0.53
N ARG A 24 -65.05 100.53 -1.84
CA ARG A 24 -64.32 99.78 -2.87
C ARG A 24 -62.81 99.72 -2.59
N VAL A 25 -62.18 100.82 -2.20
CA VAL A 25 -60.75 100.87 -1.84
C VAL A 25 -60.48 100.00 -0.60
N THR A 26 -61.35 100.07 0.42
CA THR A 26 -61.26 99.22 1.61
C THR A 26 -61.40 97.74 1.27
N THR A 27 -62.37 97.36 0.41
CA THR A 27 -62.54 95.98 -0.05
C THR A 27 -61.31 95.48 -0.80
N LEU A 28 -60.78 96.28 -1.74
CA LEU A 28 -59.56 95.92 -2.48
C LEU A 28 -58.36 95.78 -1.54
N ARG A 29 -58.24 96.64 -0.53
CA ARG A 29 -57.20 96.53 0.51
C ARG A 29 -57.34 95.23 1.30
N ASN A 30 -58.53 94.94 1.80
CA ASN A 30 -58.79 93.73 2.60
C ASN A 30 -58.54 92.44 1.79
N VAL A 31 -58.97 92.41 0.52
CA VAL A 31 -58.67 91.28 -0.38
C VAL A 31 -57.16 91.18 -0.64
N ALA A 32 -56.47 92.29 -0.89
CA ALA A 32 -55.03 92.29 -1.11
C ALA A 32 -54.25 91.84 0.14
N ASP A 33 -54.67 92.25 1.34
CA ASP A 33 -54.08 91.84 2.61
C ASP A 33 -54.32 90.35 2.88
N ALA A 34 -55.55 89.84 2.67
CA ALA A 34 -55.86 88.42 2.75
C ALA A 34 -55.03 87.59 1.77
N ARG A 35 -54.93 88.01 0.50
CA ARG A 35 -54.10 87.33 -0.51
C ARG A 35 -52.61 87.38 -0.20
N ARG A 36 -52.10 88.48 0.36
CA ARG A 36 -50.70 88.58 0.82
C ARG A 36 -50.43 87.65 2.01
N ASN A 37 -51.38 87.52 2.93
CA ASN A 37 -51.29 86.57 4.04
C ASN A 37 -51.33 85.11 3.55
N ASP A 38 -52.24 84.75 2.65
CA ASP A 38 -52.28 83.42 2.02
C ASP A 38 -50.96 83.10 1.31
N ALA A 39 -50.45 84.03 0.50
CA ALA A 39 -49.18 83.86 -0.20
C ALA A 39 -47.98 83.79 0.76
N PHE A 40 -48.03 84.48 1.90
CA PHE A 40 -47.02 84.34 2.96
C PHE A 40 -47.08 82.93 3.58
N ASN A 41 -48.27 82.47 3.98
CA ASN A 41 -48.48 81.16 4.58
C ASN A 41 -48.08 80.02 3.64
N ILE A 42 -48.47 80.08 2.36
CA ILE A 42 -48.09 79.09 1.35
C ILE A 42 -46.57 79.08 1.16
N ARG A 43 -45.91 80.25 1.05
CA ARG A 43 -44.45 80.31 0.92
C ARG A 43 -43.76 79.75 2.15
N GLN A 44 -44.26 80.04 3.35
CA GLN A 44 -43.67 79.53 4.59
C GLN A 44 -43.85 78.02 4.71
N SER A 45 -45.06 77.51 4.51
CA SER A 45 -45.35 76.07 4.50
C SER A 45 -44.55 75.34 3.41
N SER A 46 -44.43 75.91 2.21
CA SER A 46 -43.60 75.34 1.13
C SER A 46 -42.11 75.33 1.50
N ARG A 47 -41.60 76.36 2.19
CA ARG A 47 -40.21 76.38 2.68
C ARG A 47 -39.97 75.31 3.73
N THR A 48 -40.88 75.16 4.68
CA THR A 48 -40.84 74.10 5.69
C THR A 48 -40.85 72.72 5.03
N LEU A 49 -41.82 72.45 4.15
CA LEU A 49 -41.94 71.18 3.43
C LEU A 49 -40.67 70.85 2.63
N ARG A 50 -40.09 71.80 1.90
CA ARG A 50 -38.82 71.57 1.16
C ARG A 50 -37.67 71.24 2.09
N ASN A 51 -37.59 71.87 3.26
CA ASN A 51 -36.52 71.60 4.21
C ASN A 51 -36.70 70.23 4.86
N GLU A 52 -37.91 69.90 5.30
CA GLU A 52 -38.26 68.60 5.89
C GLU A 52 -38.00 67.48 4.90
N THR A 53 -38.56 67.56 3.69
CA THR A 53 -38.37 66.55 2.64
C THR A 53 -36.92 66.41 2.19
N ARG A 54 -36.14 67.50 2.18
CA ARG A 54 -34.70 67.43 1.90
C ARG A 54 -33.96 66.66 2.99
N ILE A 55 -34.23 66.98 4.26
CA ILE A 55 -33.60 66.32 5.41
C ILE A 55 -33.98 64.84 5.42
N GLU A 56 -35.26 64.51 5.25
CA GLU A 56 -35.76 63.14 5.17
C GLU A 56 -35.09 62.36 4.03
N ALA A 57 -35.02 62.92 2.82
CA ALA A 57 -34.37 62.27 1.69
C ALA A 57 -32.85 62.08 1.89
N ASP A 58 -32.15 63.07 2.45
CA ASP A 58 -30.71 62.97 2.73
C ASP A 58 -30.46 61.89 3.81
N TRP A 59 -31.29 61.81 4.85
CA TRP A 59 -31.20 60.76 5.89
C TRP A 59 -31.53 59.37 5.37
N THR A 60 -32.62 59.20 4.61
CA THR A 60 -32.96 57.90 4.02
C THR A 60 -31.85 57.42 3.08
N ASN A 61 -31.24 58.31 2.29
CA ASN A 61 -30.11 57.93 1.45
C ASN A 61 -28.88 57.51 2.27
N TYR A 62 -28.59 58.24 3.36
CA TYR A 62 -27.54 57.87 4.29
C TYR A 62 -27.77 56.47 4.88
N GLU A 63 -28.96 56.19 5.43
CA GLU A 63 -29.31 54.88 6.00
C GLU A 63 -29.16 53.74 4.98
N THR A 64 -29.58 53.95 3.73
CA THR A 64 -29.41 52.93 2.68
C THR A 64 -27.94 52.71 2.29
N ASN A 65 -27.13 53.76 2.29
CA ASN A 65 -25.69 53.64 1.99
C ASN A 65 -24.95 52.93 3.12
N GLU A 66 -25.30 53.21 4.38
CA GLU A 66 -24.75 52.49 5.53
C GLU A 66 -25.13 51.00 5.47
N ALA A 67 -26.40 50.66 5.18
CA ALA A 67 -26.82 49.27 5.03
C ALA A 67 -26.08 48.53 3.90
N LEU A 68 -25.81 49.19 2.76
CA LEU A 68 -24.98 48.63 1.68
C LEU A 68 -23.51 48.43 2.14
N SER A 69 -22.95 49.38 2.87
CA SER A 69 -21.59 49.29 3.43
C SER A 69 -21.45 48.13 4.42
N GLU A 70 -22.44 47.96 5.31
CA GLU A 70 -22.50 46.82 6.23
C GLU A 70 -22.60 45.50 5.48
N ARG A 71 -23.43 45.42 4.43
CA ARG A 71 -23.57 44.22 3.61
C ARG A 71 -22.28 43.83 2.88
N ILE A 72 -21.57 44.80 2.31
CA ILE A 72 -20.25 44.61 1.69
C ILE A 72 -19.27 44.04 2.71
N SER A 73 -19.25 44.61 3.93
CA SER A 73 -18.38 44.16 5.01
C SER A 73 -18.70 42.71 5.44
N GLU A 74 -19.98 42.36 5.54
CA GLU A 74 -20.44 41.00 5.86
C GLU A 74 -20.04 39.99 4.77
N LEU A 75 -20.23 40.33 3.50
CA LEU A 75 -19.81 39.49 2.36
C LEU A 75 -18.31 39.24 2.39
N ASN A 76 -17.52 40.29 2.63
CA ASN A 76 -16.07 40.22 2.72
C ASN A 76 -15.62 39.31 3.87
N GLN A 77 -16.24 39.45 5.05
CA GLN A 77 -15.95 38.61 6.22
C GLN A 77 -16.20 37.13 5.92
N TRP A 78 -17.38 36.79 5.39
CA TRP A 78 -17.71 35.40 5.04
C TRP A 78 -16.79 34.85 3.94
N ARG A 79 -16.48 35.64 2.91
CA ARG A 79 -15.53 35.26 1.86
C ARG A 79 -14.17 34.93 2.47
N ASN A 80 -13.68 35.74 3.40
CA ASN A 80 -12.41 35.50 4.07
C ASN A 80 -12.45 34.23 4.94
N THR A 81 -13.53 34.00 5.69
CA THR A 81 -13.72 32.77 6.47
C THR A 81 -13.70 31.53 5.58
N ILE A 82 -14.42 31.55 4.45
CA ILE A 82 -14.48 30.43 3.50
C ILE A 82 -13.11 30.22 2.83
N ARG A 83 -12.39 31.30 2.50
CA ARG A 83 -11.03 31.22 1.93
C ARG A 83 -10.06 30.53 2.89
N ILE A 84 -10.09 30.86 4.19
CA ILE A 84 -9.25 30.19 5.20
C ILE A 84 -9.61 28.69 5.29
N THR A 85 -10.90 28.35 5.24
CA THR A 85 -11.34 26.94 5.21
C THR A 85 -10.88 26.23 3.94
N LEU A 86 -10.93 26.88 2.78
CA LEU A 86 -10.40 26.36 1.52
C LEU A 86 -8.89 26.08 1.61
N GLU A 87 -8.10 27.01 2.15
CA GLU A 87 -6.65 26.82 2.36
C GLU A 87 -6.34 25.61 3.28
N ARG A 88 -7.22 25.30 4.24
CA ARG A 88 -7.12 24.08 5.07
C ARG A 88 -7.42 22.82 4.26
N ILE A 89 -8.49 22.82 3.46
CA ILE A 89 -8.83 21.72 2.55
C ILE A 89 -7.69 21.45 1.57
N GLU A 90 -7.12 22.48 0.95
CA GLU A 90 -6.04 22.32 -0.02
C GLU A 90 -4.76 21.75 0.59
N ARG A 91 -4.41 22.20 1.80
CA ARG A 91 -3.29 21.62 2.56
C ARG A 91 -3.53 20.15 2.86
N GLU A 92 -4.72 19.80 3.32
CA GLU A 92 -5.05 18.42 3.66
C GLU A 92 -5.10 17.51 2.43
N VAL A 93 -5.66 17.97 1.31
CA VAL A 93 -5.62 17.27 0.02
C VAL A 93 -4.19 16.96 -0.37
N LYS A 94 -3.27 17.93 -0.25
CA LYS A 94 -1.85 17.73 -0.56
C LYS A 94 -1.22 16.66 0.34
N MET A 95 -1.35 16.81 1.65
CA MET A 95 -0.75 15.87 2.62
C MET A 95 -1.32 14.45 2.46
N LEU A 96 -2.63 14.30 2.29
CA LEU A 96 -3.25 12.99 2.12
C LEU A 96 -2.87 12.34 0.78
N SER A 97 -2.70 13.14 -0.28
CA SER A 97 -2.21 12.66 -1.58
C SER A 97 -0.77 12.16 -1.49
N GLU A 98 0.10 12.88 -0.76
CA GLU A 98 1.49 12.48 -0.52
C GLU A 98 1.58 11.18 0.28
N GLU A 99 0.79 11.05 1.36
CA GLU A 99 0.71 9.82 2.16
C GLU A 99 0.19 8.64 1.34
N LYS A 100 -0.90 8.83 0.57
CA LYS A 100 -1.43 7.80 -0.33
C LYS A 100 -0.37 7.37 -1.35
N ALA A 101 0.32 8.32 -1.99
CA ALA A 101 1.36 8.01 -2.97
C ALA A 101 2.53 7.24 -2.34
N SER A 102 2.87 7.51 -1.07
CA SER A 102 3.87 6.72 -0.35
C SER A 102 3.41 5.29 -0.07
N THR A 103 2.14 5.10 0.27
CA THR A 103 1.54 3.76 0.45
C THR A 103 1.46 2.98 -0.87
N GLU A 104 1.16 3.65 -1.98
CA GLU A 104 1.14 3.03 -3.31
C GLU A 104 2.54 2.56 -3.74
N ARG A 105 3.59 3.34 -3.46
CA ARG A 105 4.98 2.92 -3.71
C ARG A 105 5.35 1.67 -2.91
N GLU A 106 5.03 1.64 -1.61
CA GLU A 106 5.29 0.45 -0.79
C GLU A 106 4.48 -0.77 -1.26
N LEU A 107 3.23 -0.57 -1.69
CA LEU A 107 2.41 -1.63 -2.27
C LEU A 107 3.02 -2.19 -3.57
N GLU A 108 3.54 -1.33 -4.43
CA GLU A 108 4.26 -1.74 -5.65
C GLU A 108 5.56 -2.48 -5.31
N ALA A 109 6.31 -2.01 -4.31
CA ALA A 109 7.55 -2.64 -3.85
C ALA A 109 7.34 -4.08 -3.33
N LEU A 110 6.13 -4.45 -2.87
CA LEU A 110 5.77 -5.83 -2.49
C LEU A 110 5.76 -6.81 -3.68
N GLN A 111 5.85 -6.34 -4.93
CA GLN A 111 5.96 -7.21 -6.10
C GLN A 111 7.27 -8.00 -6.14
N THR A 112 8.38 -7.39 -5.70
CA THR A 112 9.70 -8.06 -5.69
C THR A 112 9.73 -9.23 -4.69
N PRO A 113 9.34 -9.07 -3.41
CA PRO A 113 9.18 -10.19 -2.49
C PRO A 113 8.30 -11.31 -3.03
N LEU A 114 7.16 -10.96 -3.64
CA LEU A 114 6.24 -11.95 -4.21
C LEU A 114 6.88 -12.77 -5.34
N SER A 115 7.63 -12.13 -6.24
CA SER A 115 8.36 -12.82 -7.31
C SER A 115 9.43 -13.75 -6.77
N VAL A 116 10.25 -13.27 -5.83
CA VAL A 116 11.32 -14.06 -5.20
C VAL A 116 10.74 -15.28 -4.49
N LEU A 117 9.63 -15.12 -3.75
CA LEU A 117 8.95 -16.23 -3.08
C LEU A 117 8.41 -17.26 -4.08
N GLY A 118 7.79 -16.81 -5.18
CA GLY A 118 7.34 -17.70 -6.24
C GLY A 118 8.49 -18.49 -6.88
N GLU A 119 9.62 -17.83 -7.15
CA GLU A 119 10.84 -18.48 -7.66
C GLU A 119 11.40 -19.48 -6.63
N CYS A 120 11.48 -19.12 -5.34
CA CYS A 120 11.96 -20.02 -4.28
C CYS A 120 11.08 -21.26 -4.11
N LEU A 121 9.76 -21.11 -4.12
CA LEU A 121 8.82 -22.24 -4.02
C LEU A 121 8.96 -23.16 -5.24
N THR A 122 8.93 -22.59 -6.45
CA THR A 122 9.10 -23.35 -7.70
C THR A 122 10.43 -24.10 -7.74
N MET A 123 11.52 -23.46 -7.29
CA MET A 123 12.83 -24.08 -7.19
C MET A 123 12.82 -25.28 -6.24
N ARG A 124 12.17 -25.16 -5.07
CA ARG A 124 12.10 -26.23 -4.08
C ARG A 124 11.21 -27.39 -4.53
N ASP A 125 10.18 -27.13 -5.33
CA ASP A 125 9.35 -28.18 -5.95
C ASP A 125 10.15 -29.07 -6.92
N CYS A 126 11.33 -28.63 -7.39
CA CYS A 126 12.22 -29.43 -8.22
C CYS A 126 13.06 -30.45 -7.42
N ARG A 127 12.94 -30.52 -6.09
CA ARG A 127 13.64 -31.55 -5.29
C ARG A 127 13.20 -32.97 -5.70
N LEU A 128 14.09 -33.94 -5.49
CA LEU A 128 13.95 -35.29 -6.04
C LEU A 128 13.95 -36.35 -4.93
N GLY A 129 13.26 -37.47 -5.19
CA GLY A 129 13.31 -38.66 -4.35
C GLY A 129 12.92 -38.38 -2.88
N SER A 130 13.78 -38.83 -1.96
CA SER A 130 13.60 -38.69 -0.51
C SER A 130 13.77 -37.26 0.00
N GLU A 131 14.18 -36.30 -0.84
CA GLU A 131 14.33 -34.88 -0.47
C GLU A 131 13.03 -34.09 -0.54
N ILE A 132 11.99 -34.67 -1.13
CA ILE A 132 10.64 -34.10 -1.18
C ILE A 132 10.02 -34.27 0.22
N THR A 133 10.28 -33.30 1.09
CA THR A 133 9.86 -33.33 2.50
C THR A 133 9.10 -32.07 2.88
N TYR A 134 8.09 -32.23 3.72
CA TYR A 134 7.50 -31.11 4.47
C TYR A 134 8.50 -30.70 5.56
N ASP A 135 9.24 -29.62 5.32
CA ASP A 135 10.25 -29.10 6.24
C ASP A 135 9.92 -27.66 6.68
N ASP A 136 10.63 -27.19 7.72
CA ASP A 136 10.45 -25.85 8.28
C ASP A 136 10.66 -24.76 7.23
N ALA A 137 11.58 -24.96 6.27
CA ALA A 137 11.89 -23.97 5.25
C ALA A 137 10.74 -23.79 4.25
N ASP A 138 10.08 -24.88 3.85
CA ASP A 138 8.86 -24.82 3.03
C ASP A 138 7.71 -24.12 3.76
N LEU A 139 7.53 -24.44 5.05
CA LEU A 139 6.50 -23.81 5.88
C LEU A 139 6.73 -22.29 6.01
N GLU A 140 7.95 -21.87 6.33
CA GLU A 140 8.24 -20.44 6.50
C GLU A 140 8.18 -19.66 5.18
N LEU A 141 8.53 -20.26 4.04
CA LEU A 141 8.31 -19.64 2.72
C LEU A 141 6.82 -19.40 2.43
N LYS A 142 5.96 -20.36 2.79
CA LYS A 142 4.50 -20.21 2.65
C LYS A 142 3.92 -19.18 3.63
N ASN A 143 4.44 -19.13 4.86
CA ASN A 143 4.09 -18.09 5.82
C ASN A 143 4.51 -16.70 5.32
N GLU A 144 5.70 -16.57 4.73
CA GLU A 144 6.17 -15.31 4.14
C GLU A 144 5.27 -14.87 2.97
N LEU A 145 4.86 -15.81 2.11
CA LEU A 145 3.89 -15.54 1.05
C LEU A 145 2.57 -15.01 1.62
N ALA A 146 2.04 -15.65 2.66
CA ALA A 146 0.81 -15.21 3.31
C ALA A 146 0.96 -13.81 3.93
N VAL A 147 2.12 -13.48 4.52
CA VAL A 147 2.41 -12.13 5.05
C VAL A 147 2.44 -11.09 3.92
N VAL A 148 3.12 -11.38 2.81
CA VAL A 148 3.17 -10.47 1.65
C VAL A 148 1.78 -10.22 1.07
N GLU A 149 0.96 -11.27 0.90
CA GLU A 149 -0.41 -11.12 0.41
C GLU A 149 -1.30 -10.32 1.36
N ASN A 150 -1.20 -10.57 2.66
CA ASN A 150 -1.96 -9.84 3.67
C ASN A 150 -1.55 -8.37 3.72
N ASN A 151 -0.25 -8.08 3.61
CA ASN A 151 0.26 -6.71 3.50
C ASN A 151 -0.27 -6.02 2.22
N LYS A 152 -0.26 -6.72 1.06
CA LYS A 152 -0.85 -6.17 -0.17
C LYS A 152 -2.31 -5.80 0.01
N ARG A 153 -3.13 -6.68 0.60
CA ARG A 153 -4.55 -6.41 0.88
C ARG A 153 -4.73 -5.23 1.83
N LEU A 154 -3.95 -5.19 2.92
CA LEU A 154 -3.99 -4.12 3.91
C LEU A 154 -3.68 -2.75 3.28
N LEU A 155 -2.57 -2.63 2.55
CA LEU A 155 -2.16 -1.36 1.95
C LEU A 155 -3.13 -0.93 0.84
N ALA A 156 -3.63 -1.87 0.03
CA ALA A 156 -4.62 -1.57 -1.01
C ALA A 156 -5.94 -1.03 -0.43
N ASP A 157 -6.46 -1.63 0.64
CA ASP A 157 -7.67 -1.15 1.34
C ASP A 157 -7.48 0.27 1.91
N GLN A 158 -6.31 0.56 2.48
CA GLN A 158 -6.00 1.90 2.98
C GLN A 158 -5.88 2.93 1.85
N CYS A 159 -5.22 2.57 0.73
CA CYS A 159 -5.16 3.42 -0.46
C CYS A 159 -6.56 3.73 -1.03
N GLN A 160 -7.46 2.75 -1.04
CA GLN A 160 -8.83 2.93 -1.48
C GLN A 160 -9.59 3.92 -0.58
N LYS A 161 -9.50 3.75 0.75
CA LYS A 161 -10.12 4.68 1.71
C LYS A 161 -9.59 6.10 1.57
N ALA A 162 -8.28 6.26 1.38
CA ALA A 162 -7.65 7.54 1.14
C ALA A 162 -8.12 8.18 -0.18
N TRP A 163 -8.27 7.38 -1.24
CA TRP A 163 -8.78 7.84 -2.53
C TRP A 163 -10.23 8.35 -2.42
N GLU A 164 -11.12 7.60 -1.79
CA GLU A 164 -12.51 8.01 -1.57
C GLU A 164 -12.59 9.31 -0.78
N LYS A 165 -11.73 9.45 0.24
CA LYS A 165 -11.66 10.68 1.02
C LYS A 165 -11.17 11.87 0.18
N LEU A 166 -10.14 11.68 -0.65
CA LEU A 166 -9.67 12.70 -1.57
C LEU A 166 -10.77 13.16 -2.53
N CYS A 167 -11.59 12.24 -3.05
CA CYS A 167 -12.73 12.61 -3.90
C CYS A 167 -13.72 13.54 -3.19
N ARG A 168 -14.08 13.24 -1.94
CA ARG A 168 -14.98 14.09 -1.13
C ARG A 168 -14.36 15.46 -0.85
N LEU A 169 -13.07 15.50 -0.51
CA LEU A 169 -12.35 16.76 -0.30
C LEU A 169 -12.31 17.62 -1.57
N GLN A 170 -12.17 17.01 -2.75
CA GLN A 170 -12.22 17.74 -4.03
C GLN A 170 -13.62 18.31 -4.33
N GLU A 171 -14.69 17.57 -4.01
CA GLU A 171 -16.06 18.07 -4.16
C GLU A 171 -16.31 19.30 -3.27
N VAL A 172 -15.91 19.22 -2.00
CA VAL A 172 -16.02 20.35 -1.07
C VAL A 172 -15.14 21.52 -1.53
N LYS A 173 -13.92 21.25 -2.00
CA LYS A 173 -13.03 22.27 -2.58
C LYS A 173 -13.73 23.04 -3.69
N PHE A 174 -14.42 22.35 -4.61
CA PHE A 174 -15.17 22.99 -5.69
C PHE A 174 -16.30 23.88 -5.14
N LYS A 175 -17.09 23.37 -4.19
CA LYS A 175 -18.18 24.11 -3.54
C LYS A 175 -17.69 25.39 -2.84
N LEU A 176 -16.57 25.32 -2.13
CA LEU A 176 -15.95 26.48 -1.47
C LEU A 176 -15.49 27.54 -2.48
N ASN A 177 -14.87 27.13 -3.59
CA ASN A 177 -14.44 28.05 -4.66
C ASN A 177 -15.63 28.77 -5.31
N LEU A 178 -16.72 28.04 -5.58
CA LEU A 178 -17.93 28.62 -6.12
C LEU A 178 -18.51 29.67 -5.14
N GLU A 179 -18.55 29.35 -3.85
CA GLU A 179 -19.06 30.26 -2.83
C GLU A 179 -18.21 31.55 -2.71
N ILE A 180 -16.87 31.42 -2.77
CA ILE A 180 -15.96 32.57 -2.79
C ILE A 180 -16.24 33.47 -4.00
N THR A 181 -16.43 32.86 -5.17
CA THR A 181 -16.72 33.58 -6.43
C THR A 181 -18.04 34.33 -6.33
N ASN A 182 -19.10 33.66 -5.87
CA ASN A 182 -20.44 34.26 -5.70
C ASN A 182 -20.39 35.44 -4.71
N LYS A 183 -19.68 35.29 -3.59
CA LYS A 183 -19.51 36.36 -2.60
C LYS A 183 -18.72 37.54 -3.17
N ALA A 184 -17.69 37.29 -3.99
CA ALA A 184 -16.91 38.34 -4.63
C ALA A 184 -17.72 39.13 -5.68
N GLU A 185 -18.51 38.44 -6.50
CA GLU A 185 -19.41 39.10 -7.47
C GLU A 185 -20.47 39.96 -6.76
N ALA A 186 -21.08 39.44 -5.68
CA ALA A 186 -22.04 40.20 -4.88
C ALA A 186 -21.40 41.46 -4.25
N GLU A 187 -20.19 41.33 -3.70
CA GLU A 187 -19.44 42.45 -3.13
C GLU A 187 -19.13 43.53 -4.18
N GLU A 188 -18.73 43.14 -5.40
CA GLU A 188 -18.47 44.05 -6.50
C GLU A 188 -19.75 44.80 -6.95
N LEU A 189 -20.86 44.07 -7.08
CA LEU A 189 -22.15 44.66 -7.44
C LEU A 189 -22.64 45.67 -6.40
N ASP A 190 -22.58 45.31 -5.11
CA ASP A 190 -23.01 46.17 -4.01
C ASP A 190 -22.09 47.39 -3.87
N ALA A 191 -20.77 47.22 -4.04
CA ALA A 191 -19.82 48.33 -4.07
C ALA A 191 -20.09 49.31 -5.22
N ALA A 192 -20.43 48.78 -6.41
CA ALA A 192 -20.84 49.60 -7.54
C ALA A 192 -22.13 50.39 -7.23
N GLN A 193 -23.11 49.78 -6.54
CA GLN A 193 -24.35 50.49 -6.16
C GLN A 193 -24.09 51.58 -5.12
N LEU A 194 -23.25 51.29 -4.11
CA LEU A 194 -22.85 52.26 -3.10
C LEU A 194 -22.12 53.48 -3.70
N SER A 195 -21.40 53.29 -4.81
CA SER A 195 -20.70 54.38 -5.51
C SER A 195 -21.62 55.33 -6.29
N LEU A 196 -22.86 54.92 -6.57
CA LEU A 196 -23.81 55.74 -7.32
C LEU A 196 -24.32 56.90 -6.46
N ASN A 197 -24.57 58.04 -7.11
CA ASN A 197 -25.20 59.20 -6.48
C ASN A 197 -26.28 59.80 -7.38
N LYS A 198 -27.11 60.70 -6.83
CA LYS A 198 -28.24 61.33 -7.53
C LYS A 198 -27.86 62.21 -8.74
N PHE A 199 -26.58 62.47 -8.95
CA PHE A 199 -26.06 63.23 -10.10
C PHE A 199 -25.40 62.32 -11.15
N ALA A 200 -25.39 61.00 -10.96
CA ALA A 200 -24.81 60.06 -11.90
C ALA A 200 -25.62 60.00 -13.21
N ALA A 201 -24.92 59.92 -14.35
CA ALA A 201 -25.54 60.00 -15.68
C ALA A 201 -26.39 58.75 -16.05
N ASN A 202 -26.19 57.64 -15.35
CA ASN A 202 -26.80 56.33 -15.64
C ASN A 202 -28.02 55.98 -14.75
N ILE A 203 -28.57 56.95 -13.99
CA ILE A 203 -29.79 56.74 -13.19
C ILE A 203 -31.05 57.01 -14.02
N THR A 204 -32.06 56.16 -13.89
CA THR A 204 -33.33 56.24 -14.64
C THR A 204 -34.48 55.67 -13.81
N TYR A 205 -35.70 56.12 -14.07
CA TYR A 205 -36.90 55.49 -13.50
C TYR A 205 -37.02 54.03 -13.95
N LYS A 206 -37.39 53.16 -13.02
CA LYS A 206 -37.60 51.73 -13.27
C LYS A 206 -39.10 51.42 -13.28
N PRO A 207 -39.61 50.59 -14.20
CA PRO A 207 -41.04 50.29 -14.30
C PRO A 207 -41.65 49.64 -13.04
N ASP A 208 -40.88 48.81 -12.34
CA ASP A 208 -41.32 48.09 -11.14
C ASP A 208 -40.12 47.91 -10.19
N PRO A 209 -39.75 48.95 -9.42
CA PRO A 209 -38.52 48.99 -8.60
C PRO A 209 -38.63 48.18 -7.31
N THR A 210 -39.84 47.93 -6.80
CA THR A 210 -40.06 47.23 -5.52
C THR A 210 -40.38 45.74 -5.69
N ARG A 211 -40.18 45.19 -6.90
CA ARG A 211 -40.40 43.78 -7.17
C ARG A 211 -39.34 42.90 -6.53
N ASN A 212 -39.78 41.75 -6.03
CA ASN A 212 -38.88 40.67 -5.66
C ASN A 212 -38.50 39.87 -6.92
N PRO A 213 -37.21 39.70 -7.24
CA PRO A 213 -36.78 38.83 -8.34
C PRO A 213 -37.29 37.39 -8.17
N LYS A 214 -37.53 36.69 -9.28
CA LYS A 214 -37.85 35.26 -9.23
C LYS A 214 -36.63 34.50 -8.69
N ASN A 215 -36.87 33.51 -7.82
CA ASN A 215 -35.83 32.70 -7.14
C ASN A 215 -34.95 33.48 -6.14
N CYS A 216 -35.39 34.63 -5.63
CA CYS A 216 -34.69 35.28 -4.50
C CYS A 216 -34.77 34.41 -3.23
N CYS A 217 -33.73 34.44 -2.41
CA CYS A 217 -33.72 33.80 -1.09
C CYS A 217 -33.89 34.84 0.03
N SER A 218 -34.32 34.40 1.21
CA SER A 218 -34.32 35.25 2.40
C SER A 218 -32.91 35.39 2.96
N TYR A 219 -32.65 36.46 3.72
CA TYR A 219 -31.36 36.64 4.41
C TYR A 219 -31.01 35.44 5.29
N LYS A 220 -32.00 34.93 6.05
CA LYS A 220 -31.83 33.74 6.89
C LYS A 220 -31.39 32.52 6.07
N ALA A 221 -32.02 32.27 4.93
CA ALA A 221 -31.63 31.16 4.05
C ALA A 221 -30.22 31.33 3.47
N TRP A 222 -29.81 32.55 3.12
CA TRP A 222 -28.44 32.85 2.65
C TRP A 222 -27.41 32.61 3.75
N GLN A 223 -27.71 33.03 4.98
CA GLN A 223 -26.83 32.84 6.13
C GLN A 223 -26.65 31.35 6.44
N GLU A 224 -27.77 30.62 6.55
CA GLU A 224 -27.76 29.16 6.77
C GLU A 224 -26.99 28.42 5.67
N HIS A 225 -27.17 28.79 4.39
CA HIS A 225 -26.40 28.21 3.28
C HIS A 225 -24.89 28.42 3.46
N THR A 226 -24.48 29.65 3.78
CA THR A 226 -23.06 30.01 3.96
C THR A 226 -22.43 29.25 5.14
N GLU A 227 -23.15 29.18 6.26
CA GLU A 227 -22.75 28.41 7.44
C GLU A 227 -22.65 26.91 7.15
N ASN A 228 -23.61 26.35 6.43
CA ASN A 228 -23.64 24.94 6.05
C ASN A 228 -22.47 24.56 5.12
N ILE A 229 -22.10 25.40 4.16
CA ILE A 229 -20.94 25.17 3.28
C ILE A 229 -19.65 25.11 4.10
N LYS A 230 -19.48 26.02 5.06
CA LYS A 230 -18.34 25.98 5.99
C LYS A 230 -18.37 24.71 6.83
N GLN A 231 -19.52 24.36 7.40
CA GLN A 231 -19.65 23.18 8.26
C GLN A 231 -19.38 21.87 7.51
N LEU A 232 -19.83 21.77 6.24
CA LEU A 232 -19.53 20.64 5.37
C LEU A 232 -18.02 20.43 5.24
N ALA A 233 -17.25 21.50 5.08
CA ALA A 233 -15.80 21.42 5.01
C ALA A 233 -15.13 21.05 6.33
N GLU A 234 -15.63 21.55 7.46
CA GLU A 234 -15.11 21.13 8.78
C GLU A 234 -15.39 19.65 9.04
N ASN A 235 -16.57 19.15 8.67
CA ASN A 235 -16.93 17.74 8.80
C ASN A 235 -16.01 16.85 7.96
N GLU A 236 -15.72 17.25 6.71
CA GLU A 236 -14.80 16.50 5.86
C GLU A 236 -13.33 16.59 6.32
N LEU A 237 -12.95 17.59 7.11
CA LEU A 237 -11.60 17.69 7.70
C LEU A 237 -11.43 16.91 9.01
N ALA A 238 -12.52 16.49 9.66
CA ALA A 238 -12.47 15.99 11.03
C ALA A 238 -11.70 14.67 11.20
N ASP A 239 -11.73 13.81 10.18
CA ASP A 239 -11.17 12.44 10.16
C ASP A 239 -9.90 12.31 9.30
N THR A 240 -9.49 13.35 8.58
CA THR A 240 -8.39 13.26 7.60
C THR A 240 -7.05 12.97 8.26
N TYR A 241 -6.81 13.52 9.44
CA TYR A 241 -5.63 13.20 10.24
C TYR A 241 -5.57 11.71 10.59
N ALA A 242 -6.70 11.14 11.05
CA ALA A 242 -6.77 9.73 11.40
C ALA A 242 -6.56 8.82 10.18
N ILE A 243 -7.01 9.23 9.00
CA ILE A 243 -6.77 8.50 7.75
C ILE A 243 -5.28 8.53 7.37
N ARG A 244 -4.60 9.68 7.49
CA ARG A 244 -3.15 9.78 7.26
C ARG A 244 -2.36 8.94 8.26
N GLU A 245 -2.71 9.01 9.53
CA GLU A 245 -2.11 8.18 10.57
C GLU A 245 -2.32 6.68 10.29
N ALA A 246 -3.52 6.28 9.87
CA ALA A 246 -3.82 4.89 9.52
C ALA A 246 -2.98 4.40 8.32
N LEU A 247 -2.76 5.23 7.29
CA LEU A 247 -1.85 4.92 6.18
C LEU A 247 -0.42 4.70 6.69
N PHE A 248 0.10 5.63 7.47
CA PHE A 248 1.45 5.54 8.04
C PHE A 248 1.62 4.29 8.92
N VAL A 249 0.70 4.04 9.85
CA VAL A 249 0.74 2.87 10.75
C VAL A 249 0.63 1.57 9.95
N ALA A 250 -0.19 1.52 8.91
CA ALA A 250 -0.30 0.33 8.06
C ALA A 250 1.02 0.02 7.32
N ARG A 251 1.71 1.05 6.82
CA ARG A 251 3.04 0.94 6.19
C ARG A 251 4.08 0.39 7.17
N GLU A 252 4.19 1.00 8.36
CA GLU A 252 5.13 0.52 9.39
C GLU A 252 4.82 -0.91 9.84
N LYS A 253 3.55 -1.25 10.03
CA LYS A 253 3.15 -2.62 10.38
C LYS A 253 3.51 -3.61 9.28
N ALA A 254 3.24 -3.26 8.01
CA ALA A 254 3.56 -4.11 6.87
C ALA A 254 5.07 -4.36 6.77
N ARG A 255 5.89 -3.30 6.90
CA ARG A 255 7.36 -3.38 6.89
C ARG A 255 7.87 -4.30 8.01
N ASN A 256 7.46 -4.07 9.25
CA ASN A 256 7.94 -4.85 10.40
C ASN A 256 7.56 -6.33 10.31
N LEU A 257 6.33 -6.63 9.89
CA LEU A 257 5.89 -8.02 9.70
C LEU A 257 6.67 -8.71 8.59
N LEU A 258 6.90 -8.03 7.47
CA LEU A 258 7.64 -8.60 6.35
C LEU A 258 9.11 -8.85 6.72
N MET A 259 9.79 -7.88 7.34
CA MET A 259 11.18 -8.03 7.75
C MET A 259 11.38 -9.21 8.71
N SER A 260 10.57 -9.26 9.79
CA SER A 260 10.67 -10.35 10.77
C SER A 260 10.40 -11.73 10.16
N GLN A 261 9.45 -11.84 9.25
CA GLN A 261 9.16 -13.10 8.56
C GLN A 261 10.25 -13.47 7.54
N GLN A 262 10.86 -12.49 6.87
CA GLN A 262 11.97 -12.70 5.94
C GLN A 262 13.21 -13.24 6.65
N GLU A 263 13.56 -12.70 7.82
CA GLU A 263 14.67 -13.18 8.65
C GLU A 263 14.44 -14.62 9.12
N ARG A 264 13.22 -14.93 9.59
CA ARG A 264 12.82 -16.27 10.01
C ARG A 264 12.94 -17.29 8.88
N THR A 265 12.48 -16.90 7.69
CA THR A 265 12.56 -17.76 6.49
C THR A 265 14.00 -17.96 6.03
N GLU A 266 14.82 -16.90 6.03
CA GLU A 266 16.24 -17.01 5.68
C GLU A 266 17.01 -17.88 6.68
N HIS A 267 16.70 -17.77 7.98
CA HIS A 267 17.27 -18.62 9.02
C HIS A 267 16.92 -20.09 8.84
N THR A 268 15.65 -20.42 8.59
CA THR A 268 15.22 -21.81 8.40
C THR A 268 15.80 -22.44 7.14
N ILE A 269 15.96 -21.68 6.05
CA ILE A 269 16.67 -22.17 4.85
C ILE A 269 18.15 -22.45 5.16
N ARG A 270 18.86 -21.55 5.88
CA ARG A 270 20.26 -21.80 6.30
C ARG A 270 20.38 -23.05 7.17
N LYS A 271 19.47 -23.23 8.13
CA LYS A 271 19.39 -24.44 8.97
C LYS A 271 19.22 -25.69 8.11
N ARG A 272 18.30 -25.66 7.14
CA ARG A 272 18.06 -26.79 6.23
C ARG A 272 19.28 -27.12 5.36
N ILE A 273 19.99 -26.11 4.88
CA ILE A 273 21.26 -26.30 4.14
C ILE A 273 22.28 -27.04 5.00
N PHE A 274 22.45 -26.61 6.25
CA PHE A 274 23.38 -27.26 7.18
C PHE A 274 23.00 -28.72 7.44
N GLU A 275 21.72 -29.01 7.69
CA GLU A 275 21.22 -30.37 7.91
C GLU A 275 21.44 -31.26 6.68
N THR A 276 21.14 -30.76 5.49
CA THR A 276 21.32 -31.49 4.22
C THR A 276 22.79 -31.74 3.94
N GLN A 277 23.65 -30.74 4.19
CA GLN A 277 25.10 -30.84 4.06
C GLN A 277 25.69 -31.89 5.02
N ARG A 278 25.26 -31.89 6.29
CA ARG A 278 25.69 -32.91 7.26
C ARG A 278 25.28 -34.32 6.85
N ALA A 279 24.03 -34.50 6.41
CA ALA A 279 23.53 -35.79 5.93
C ALA A 279 24.29 -36.27 4.68
N ARG A 280 24.63 -35.35 3.76
CA ARG A 280 25.45 -35.67 2.59
C ARG A 280 26.84 -36.17 3.00
N ASN A 281 27.54 -35.46 3.89
CA ASN A 281 28.88 -35.86 4.34
C ASN A 281 28.88 -37.23 5.04
N GLU A 282 27.84 -37.53 5.83
CA GLU A 282 27.66 -38.86 6.43
C GLU A 282 27.49 -39.94 5.35
N LEU A 283 26.64 -39.71 4.35
CA LEU A 283 26.46 -40.67 3.25
C LEU A 283 27.73 -40.84 2.41
N GLU A 284 28.51 -39.77 2.17
CA GLU A 284 29.81 -39.85 1.48
C GLU A 284 30.77 -40.77 2.25
N TRP A 285 30.78 -40.68 3.59
CA TRP A 285 31.58 -41.55 4.45
C TRP A 285 31.12 -43.01 4.40
N GLN A 286 29.81 -43.25 4.53
CA GLN A 286 29.24 -44.60 4.44
C GLN A 286 29.53 -45.24 3.08
N GLN A 287 29.44 -44.47 2.01
CA GLN A 287 29.74 -44.93 0.66
C GLN A 287 31.21 -45.36 0.53
N LYS A 288 32.14 -44.56 1.06
CA LYS A 288 33.55 -44.90 1.09
C LYS A 288 33.80 -46.21 1.84
N LYS A 289 33.18 -46.36 3.02
CA LYS A 289 33.31 -47.59 3.83
C LYS A 289 32.73 -48.81 3.13
N MET A 290 31.60 -48.65 2.46
CA MET A 290 30.98 -49.72 1.67
C MET A 290 31.91 -50.19 0.55
N LYS A 291 32.53 -49.26 -0.19
CA LYS A 291 33.50 -49.58 -1.25
C LYS A 291 34.74 -50.30 -0.70
N GLU A 292 35.29 -49.85 0.44
CA GLU A 292 36.41 -50.52 1.12
C GLU A 292 36.05 -51.97 1.53
N GLU A 293 34.85 -52.21 2.07
CA GLU A 293 34.41 -53.58 2.43
C GLU A 293 34.11 -54.45 1.21
N MET A 294 33.58 -53.88 0.13
CA MET A 294 33.41 -54.58 -1.15
C MET A 294 34.75 -55.04 -1.73
N GLU A 295 35.79 -54.22 -1.68
CA GLU A 295 37.15 -54.59 -2.11
C GLU A 295 37.71 -55.76 -1.30
N LYS A 296 37.55 -55.71 0.03
CA LYS A 296 37.94 -56.82 0.93
C LYS A 296 37.18 -58.10 0.62
N ALA A 297 35.85 -58.02 0.41
CA ALA A 297 35.03 -59.17 0.06
C ALA A 297 35.47 -59.82 -1.26
N VAL A 298 35.84 -59.02 -2.28
CA VAL A 298 36.39 -59.53 -3.54
C VAL A 298 37.72 -60.25 -3.33
N CYS A 299 38.60 -59.69 -2.50
CA CYS A 299 39.87 -60.34 -2.14
C CYS A 299 39.64 -61.66 -1.41
N GLU A 300 38.73 -61.71 -0.45
CA GLU A 300 38.39 -62.93 0.30
C GLU A 300 37.79 -64.01 -0.61
N ILE A 301 36.89 -63.65 -1.52
CA ILE A 301 36.35 -64.58 -2.52
C ILE A 301 37.48 -65.18 -3.37
N LYS A 302 38.45 -64.37 -3.82
CA LYS A 302 39.61 -64.86 -4.58
C LYS A 302 40.47 -65.83 -3.77
N ILE A 303 40.70 -65.54 -2.48
CA ILE A 303 41.45 -66.41 -1.57
C ILE A 303 40.72 -67.74 -1.38
N LEU A 304 39.40 -67.71 -1.15
CA LEU A 304 38.57 -68.92 -1.01
C LEU A 304 38.55 -69.74 -2.31
N GLU A 305 38.45 -69.10 -3.47
CA GLU A 305 38.50 -69.76 -4.78
C GLU A 305 39.87 -70.42 -5.03
N GLN A 306 40.97 -69.78 -4.61
CA GLN A 306 42.30 -70.39 -4.68
C GLN A 306 42.42 -71.58 -3.74
N ALA A 307 41.96 -71.45 -2.49
CA ALA A 307 41.95 -72.56 -1.53
C ALA A 307 41.13 -73.76 -2.05
N LEU A 308 40.00 -73.50 -2.71
CA LEU A 308 39.19 -74.54 -3.35
C LEU A 308 39.94 -75.25 -4.49
N ARG A 309 40.70 -74.51 -5.31
CA ARG A 309 41.57 -75.10 -6.34
C ARG A 309 42.65 -75.99 -5.73
N ASP A 310 43.35 -75.50 -4.71
CA ASP A 310 44.39 -76.27 -4.02
C ASP A 310 43.83 -77.57 -3.42
N LYS A 311 42.64 -77.53 -2.80
CA LYS A 311 41.98 -78.74 -2.28
C LYS A 311 41.42 -79.64 -3.38
N THR A 312 41.07 -79.09 -4.54
CA THR A 312 40.68 -79.87 -5.71
C THR A 312 41.87 -80.64 -6.26
N ASP A 313 43.04 -80.03 -6.33
CA ASP A 313 44.26 -80.69 -6.79
C ASP A 313 44.77 -81.75 -5.80
N ALA A 314 44.67 -81.47 -4.49
CA ALA A 314 44.91 -82.48 -3.45
C ALA A 314 43.96 -83.68 -3.57
N ALA A 315 42.67 -83.45 -3.87
CA ALA A 315 41.70 -84.52 -4.05
C ALA A 315 42.02 -85.37 -5.28
N LYS A 316 42.38 -84.74 -6.41
CA LYS A 316 42.83 -85.46 -7.62
C LYS A 316 44.04 -86.35 -7.33
N LEU A 317 45.00 -85.87 -6.53
CA LEU A 317 46.16 -86.65 -6.14
C LEU A 317 45.78 -87.90 -5.35
N ALA A 318 44.93 -87.75 -4.32
CA ALA A 318 44.47 -88.86 -3.49
C ALA A 318 43.64 -89.88 -4.31
N GLU A 319 42.74 -89.42 -5.16
CA GLU A 319 41.94 -90.27 -6.06
C GLU A 319 42.85 -91.01 -7.07
N THR A 320 43.82 -90.34 -7.67
CA THR A 320 44.79 -90.97 -8.59
C THR A 320 45.65 -92.02 -7.88
N ARG A 321 46.07 -91.77 -6.63
CA ARG A 321 46.80 -92.75 -5.81
C ARG A 321 45.96 -93.99 -5.54
N LEU A 322 44.66 -93.84 -5.25
CA LEU A 322 43.74 -94.96 -5.07
C LEU A 322 43.58 -95.77 -6.36
N GLU A 323 43.37 -95.10 -7.50
CA GLU A 323 43.21 -95.74 -8.81
C GLU A 323 44.45 -96.55 -9.20
N ASN A 324 45.64 -95.97 -9.03
CA ASN A 324 46.90 -96.66 -9.33
C ASN A 324 47.10 -97.89 -8.42
N ARG A 325 46.69 -97.81 -7.14
CA ARG A 325 46.75 -98.95 -6.21
C ARG A 325 45.74 -100.05 -6.55
N ALA A 326 44.68 -99.75 -7.30
CA ALA A 326 43.70 -100.73 -7.78
C ALA A 326 44.22 -101.60 -8.94
N GLN A 327 45.36 -101.23 -9.55
CA GLN A 327 46.02 -102.00 -10.62
C GLN A 327 46.91 -103.14 -10.10
N ARG A 328 47.03 -103.31 -8.78
CA ARG A 328 47.81 -104.42 -8.18
C ARG A 328 47.16 -105.77 -8.53
N SER A 329 47.97 -106.80 -8.76
CA SER A 329 47.50 -108.13 -9.19
C SER A 329 47.58 -109.17 -8.07
N GLY A 330 46.63 -110.12 -8.04
CA GLY A 330 46.66 -111.25 -7.11
C GLY A 330 46.45 -110.85 -5.64
N MET A 331 47.19 -111.48 -4.72
CA MET A 331 47.08 -111.22 -3.27
C MET A 331 47.57 -109.82 -2.86
N GLU A 332 48.38 -109.16 -3.70
CA GLU A 332 48.84 -107.78 -3.46
C GLU A 332 47.73 -106.74 -3.68
N LEU A 333 46.57 -107.11 -4.26
CA LEU A 333 45.36 -106.28 -4.28
C LEU A 333 44.65 -106.34 -2.92
N CYS A 334 45.36 -105.97 -1.88
CA CYS A 334 44.86 -105.98 -0.51
C CYS A 334 44.32 -104.60 -0.11
N ILE A 335 43.30 -104.59 0.74
CA ILE A 335 42.84 -103.40 1.46
C ILE A 335 43.72 -103.29 2.70
N ASP A 336 44.73 -102.45 2.61
CA ASP A 336 45.72 -102.21 3.66
C ASP A 336 45.56 -100.79 4.22
N GLU A 337 46.30 -100.50 5.29
CA GLU A 337 46.24 -99.21 5.99
C GLU A 337 46.38 -98.00 5.03
N PRO A 338 47.34 -97.96 4.06
CA PRO A 338 47.40 -96.87 3.10
C PRO A 338 46.15 -96.72 2.23
N HIS A 339 45.47 -97.80 1.87
CA HIS A 339 44.21 -97.73 1.14
C HIS A 339 43.11 -97.07 2.00
N GLU A 340 42.96 -97.49 3.24
CA GLU A 340 41.97 -96.91 4.16
C GLU A 340 42.25 -95.42 4.43
N GLN A 341 43.51 -95.05 4.65
CA GLN A 341 43.90 -93.65 4.86
C GLN A 341 43.64 -92.77 3.64
N LEU A 342 43.92 -93.26 2.42
CA LEU A 342 43.61 -92.53 1.18
C LEU A 342 42.08 -92.37 0.98
N CYS A 343 41.29 -93.40 1.29
CA CYS A 343 39.83 -93.32 1.25
C CYS A 343 39.30 -92.26 2.22
N LEU A 344 39.83 -92.21 3.45
CA LEU A 344 39.50 -91.18 4.44
C LEU A 344 39.94 -89.79 3.99
N GLU A 345 41.13 -89.66 3.37
CA GLU A 345 41.63 -88.40 2.82
C GLU A 345 40.69 -87.86 1.72
N VAL A 346 40.27 -88.71 0.78
CA VAL A 346 39.31 -88.31 -0.28
C VAL A 346 37.99 -87.85 0.32
N GLN A 347 37.43 -88.57 1.29
CA GLN A 347 36.18 -88.17 1.96
C GLN A 347 36.32 -86.81 2.65
N LYS A 348 37.39 -86.62 3.43
CA LYS A 348 37.68 -85.33 4.10
C LYS A 348 37.86 -84.19 3.10
N LEU A 349 38.60 -84.41 2.01
CA LEU A 349 38.81 -83.39 0.98
C LEU A 349 37.52 -83.05 0.25
N ARG A 350 36.63 -84.01 0.00
CA ARG A 350 35.29 -83.75 -0.56
C ARG A 350 34.44 -82.90 0.38
N ASP A 351 34.46 -83.19 1.68
CA ASP A 351 33.73 -82.39 2.68
C ASP A 351 34.30 -80.97 2.82
N ILE A 352 35.63 -80.82 2.85
CA ILE A 352 36.29 -79.51 2.88
C ILE A 352 35.95 -78.69 1.62
N ARG A 353 35.99 -79.32 0.44
CA ARG A 353 35.60 -78.67 -0.82
C ARG A 353 34.15 -78.20 -0.79
N ARG A 354 33.22 -79.02 -0.29
CA ARG A 354 31.81 -78.62 -0.14
C ARG A 354 31.68 -77.39 0.75
N ARG A 355 32.32 -77.38 1.93
CA ARG A 355 32.30 -76.23 2.85
C ARG A 355 32.92 -74.96 2.23
N LEU A 356 34.00 -75.10 1.45
CA LEU A 356 34.60 -73.97 0.75
C LEU A 356 33.66 -73.42 -0.34
N MET A 357 32.97 -74.29 -1.09
CA MET A 357 31.95 -73.86 -2.05
C MET A 357 30.81 -73.11 -1.36
N ASP A 358 30.26 -73.66 -0.29
CA ASP A 358 29.19 -73.01 0.49
C ASP A 358 29.63 -71.61 0.99
N LYS A 359 30.88 -71.47 1.46
CA LYS A 359 31.42 -70.19 1.94
C LYS A 359 31.69 -69.18 0.81
N ILE A 360 32.05 -69.65 -0.38
CA ILE A 360 32.16 -68.81 -1.58
C ILE A 360 30.79 -68.26 -1.96
N ASP A 361 29.76 -69.10 -1.97
CA ASP A 361 28.39 -68.70 -2.31
C ASP A 361 27.82 -67.72 -1.28
N GLU A 362 28.08 -67.94 0.01
CA GLU A 362 27.74 -67.00 1.08
C GLU A 362 28.45 -65.65 0.89
N SER A 363 29.76 -65.66 0.61
CA SER A 363 30.55 -64.44 0.37
C SER A 363 30.09 -63.67 -0.87
N LYS A 364 29.75 -64.37 -1.96
CA LYS A 364 29.20 -63.77 -3.19
C LYS A 364 27.83 -63.14 -2.93
N THR A 365 26.98 -63.82 -2.16
CA THR A 365 25.68 -63.28 -1.76
C THR A 365 25.85 -62.00 -0.93
N ASN A 366 26.75 -62.01 0.05
CA ASN A 366 27.05 -60.83 0.84
C ASN A 366 27.60 -59.67 -0.01
N TYR A 367 28.50 -59.95 -0.96
CA TYR A 367 29.00 -58.94 -1.90
C TYR A 367 27.87 -58.29 -2.71
N ASN A 368 26.94 -59.08 -3.22
CA ASN A 368 25.79 -58.55 -3.96
C ASN A 368 24.94 -57.62 -3.08
N LEU A 369 24.69 -58.00 -1.82
CA LEU A 369 23.98 -57.15 -0.86
C LEU A 369 24.71 -55.84 -0.57
N LEU A 370 26.05 -55.87 -0.41
CA LEU A 370 26.86 -54.67 -0.24
C LEU A 370 26.80 -53.77 -1.48
N SER A 371 26.90 -54.37 -2.67
CA SER A 371 26.80 -53.67 -3.97
C SER A 371 25.44 -52.98 -4.13
N ASP A 372 24.35 -53.70 -3.87
CA ASP A 372 22.99 -53.16 -3.97
C ASP A 372 22.79 -51.99 -2.99
N HIS A 373 23.34 -52.09 -1.77
CA HIS A 373 23.25 -51.01 -0.79
C HIS A 373 24.12 -49.80 -1.17
N ALA A 374 25.32 -50.03 -1.72
CA ALA A 374 26.18 -48.97 -2.24
C ALA A 374 25.47 -48.15 -3.32
N GLN A 375 24.79 -48.82 -4.26
CA GLN A 375 24.02 -48.16 -5.32
C GLN A 375 22.87 -47.31 -4.77
N ARG A 376 22.20 -47.76 -3.71
CA ARG A 376 21.16 -46.95 -3.04
C ARG A 376 21.74 -45.69 -2.39
N ILE A 377 22.91 -45.82 -1.74
CA ILE A 377 23.63 -44.67 -1.17
C ILE A 377 24.04 -43.68 -2.28
N ASP A 378 24.49 -44.17 -3.44
CA ASP A 378 24.81 -43.34 -4.60
C ASP A 378 23.62 -42.47 -5.05
N VAL A 379 22.44 -43.09 -5.22
CA VAL A 379 21.22 -42.38 -5.61
C VAL A 379 20.81 -41.33 -4.56
N ASP A 380 20.88 -41.69 -3.27
CA ASP A 380 20.55 -40.75 -2.20
C ASP A 380 21.57 -39.60 -2.10
N LEU A 381 22.85 -39.85 -2.38
CA LEU A 381 23.88 -38.81 -2.46
C LEU A 381 23.59 -37.79 -3.57
N GLU A 382 23.22 -38.26 -4.76
CA GLU A 382 22.83 -37.39 -5.87
C GLU A 382 21.62 -36.53 -5.51
N ASN A 383 20.60 -37.14 -4.89
CA ASN A 383 19.40 -36.42 -4.41
C ASN A 383 19.78 -35.36 -3.36
N LYS A 384 20.59 -35.70 -2.35
CA LYS A 384 21.08 -34.75 -1.33
C LYS A 384 21.86 -33.60 -1.93
N GLN A 385 22.73 -33.88 -2.90
CA GLN A 385 23.51 -32.86 -3.60
C GLN A 385 22.60 -31.91 -4.41
N HIS A 386 21.59 -32.46 -5.10
CA HIS A 386 20.61 -31.65 -5.83
C HIS A 386 19.78 -30.76 -4.89
N SER A 387 19.29 -31.32 -3.78
CA SER A 387 18.51 -30.61 -2.74
C SER A 387 19.32 -29.48 -2.10
N LEU A 388 20.58 -29.75 -1.76
CA LEU A 388 21.51 -28.75 -1.23
C LEU A 388 21.70 -27.57 -2.21
N MET A 389 21.94 -27.87 -3.49
CA MET A 389 22.10 -26.82 -4.51
C MET A 389 20.83 -26.01 -4.71
N THR A 390 19.66 -26.65 -4.59
CA THR A 390 18.36 -26.00 -4.67
C THR A 390 18.19 -24.96 -3.57
N ASP A 391 18.50 -25.31 -2.32
CA ASP A 391 18.37 -24.38 -1.19
C ASP A 391 19.41 -23.26 -1.21
N ILE A 392 20.65 -23.54 -1.64
CA ILE A 392 21.67 -22.50 -1.82
C ILE A 392 21.20 -21.47 -2.85
N ARG A 393 20.66 -21.93 -3.98
CA ARG A 393 20.08 -21.04 -4.99
C ARG A 393 18.89 -20.26 -4.44
N ALA A 394 18.04 -20.86 -3.61
CA ALA A 394 16.94 -20.16 -2.97
C ALA A 394 17.44 -19.01 -2.07
N LEU A 395 18.53 -19.21 -1.31
CA LEU A 395 19.16 -18.11 -0.57
C LEU A 395 19.77 -17.04 -1.48
N ASP A 396 20.40 -17.43 -2.60
CA ASP A 396 20.95 -16.48 -3.55
C ASP A 396 19.86 -15.60 -4.20
N LEU A 397 18.71 -16.19 -4.55
CA LEU A 397 17.54 -15.44 -5.04
C LEU A 397 17.07 -14.40 -4.02
N ARG A 398 17.08 -14.77 -2.73
CA ARG A 398 16.67 -13.90 -1.62
C ARG A 398 17.61 -12.72 -1.38
N LYS A 399 18.83 -12.73 -1.90
CA LYS A 399 19.71 -11.53 -1.87
C LYS A 399 19.07 -10.33 -2.57
N ARG A 400 18.16 -10.56 -3.54
CA ARG A 400 17.38 -9.50 -4.22
C ARG A 400 16.48 -8.73 -3.25
N LEU A 401 16.16 -9.28 -2.08
CA LEU A 401 15.33 -8.63 -1.06
C LEU A 401 16.10 -7.59 -0.24
N LYS A 402 17.44 -7.70 -0.15
CA LYS A 402 18.32 -6.85 0.68
C LYS A 402 18.62 -5.45 0.09
N GLY A 403 17.85 -5.00 -0.89
CA GLY A 403 18.02 -3.69 -1.53
C GLY A 403 16.72 -3.00 -1.94
N GLY A 404 15.55 -3.52 -1.55
CA GLY A 404 14.24 -2.90 -1.81
C GLY A 404 13.87 -1.85 -0.75
N GLU A 405 12.76 -1.13 -0.93
CA GLU A 405 12.24 -0.12 0.02
C GLU A 405 11.96 -0.67 1.44
N PHE A 406 11.92 -2.00 1.60
CA PHE A 406 11.77 -2.70 2.87
C PHE A 406 13.09 -3.17 3.48
N SER A 407 14.21 -3.02 2.76
CA SER A 407 15.54 -3.27 3.29
C SER A 407 16.02 -2.01 4.01
N GLN A 408 16.49 -2.14 5.25
CA GLN A 408 17.19 -1.03 5.89
C GLN A 408 18.39 -0.65 5.00
N ASN A 409 18.48 0.63 4.63
CA ASN A 409 19.73 1.27 4.18
C ASN A 409 20.69 1.39 5.38
N ASP A 410 20.99 0.28 6.04
CA ASP A 410 21.97 0.24 7.11
C ASP A 410 23.31 -0.12 6.50
N ALA A 411 23.94 0.89 5.91
CA ALA A 411 25.36 0.86 5.58
C ALA A 411 26.25 0.73 6.85
N ASP A 412 25.67 0.80 8.05
CA ASP A 412 26.37 0.82 9.34
C ASP A 412 25.91 -0.24 10.37
N VAL A 413 25.01 -1.16 10.04
CA VAL A 413 24.77 -2.33 10.91
C VAL A 413 25.80 -3.40 10.54
N PRO A 414 26.73 -3.77 11.45
CA PRO A 414 27.67 -4.84 11.18
C PRO A 414 26.86 -6.08 10.87
N SER A 415 27.05 -6.64 9.67
CA SER A 415 26.48 -7.91 9.22
C SER A 415 26.28 -8.82 10.43
N ALA A 416 25.03 -9.11 10.82
CA ALA A 416 24.77 -10.00 11.94
C ALA A 416 25.64 -11.24 11.76
N GLN A 417 26.25 -11.78 12.83
CA GLN A 417 27.22 -12.88 12.74
C GLN A 417 26.71 -14.12 11.95
N THR A 418 25.41 -14.19 11.67
CA THR A 418 24.67 -15.10 10.78
C THR A 418 24.88 -14.89 9.27
N GLU A 419 25.43 -13.77 8.82
CA GLU A 419 25.89 -13.58 7.43
C GLU A 419 27.25 -14.26 7.16
N ARG A 420 27.88 -14.85 8.18
CA ARG A 420 29.06 -15.69 7.99
C ARG A 420 28.70 -16.85 7.07
N ASN A 421 29.17 -16.71 5.84
CA ASN A 421 29.32 -17.68 4.76
C ASN A 421 28.91 -19.11 5.15
N ILE A 422 27.93 -19.67 4.45
CA ILE A 422 27.75 -21.11 4.38
C ILE A 422 29.07 -21.68 3.87
N VAL A 423 29.90 -22.19 4.78
CA VAL A 423 31.13 -22.89 4.43
C VAL A 423 30.72 -24.31 4.09
N LEU A 424 30.69 -24.61 2.79
CA LEU A 424 30.49 -25.98 2.33
C LEU A 424 31.68 -26.82 2.77
N THR A 425 31.49 -27.63 3.80
CA THR A 425 32.48 -28.60 4.23
C THR A 425 32.44 -29.81 3.30
N LYS A 426 33.61 -30.36 3.01
CA LYS A 426 33.78 -31.65 2.35
C LYS A 426 34.08 -32.69 3.43
N MET A 427 33.64 -33.93 3.24
CA MET A 427 33.93 -35.03 4.16
C MET A 427 35.43 -35.14 4.51
N GLU A 428 36.33 -34.87 3.55
CA GLU A 428 37.79 -34.85 3.74
C GLU A 428 38.28 -33.87 4.83
N ASN A 429 37.53 -32.81 5.11
CA ASN A 429 37.88 -31.79 6.11
C ASN A 429 37.31 -32.10 7.51
N GLU A 430 36.38 -33.05 7.62
CA GLU A 430 35.70 -33.41 8.87
C GLU A 430 36.27 -34.69 9.49
N ILE A 431 37.07 -35.45 8.74
CA ILE A 431 37.79 -36.62 9.27
C ILE A 431 39.02 -36.13 10.08
N PRO A 432 39.22 -36.60 11.32
CA PRO A 432 40.46 -36.37 12.05
C PRO A 432 41.65 -36.83 11.21
N LYS A 433 42.57 -35.91 10.90
CA LYS A 433 43.86 -36.28 10.32
C LYS A 433 44.63 -37.03 11.41
N ASN A 434 44.74 -38.34 11.25
CA ASN A 434 45.58 -39.19 12.11
C ASN A 434 47.05 -38.81 12.01
#